data_AF-M0LN38-F1
#
_entry.id   AF-M0LN38-F1
#
_cell.length_a   1.000
_cell.length_b   1.000
_cell.length_c   1.000
_cell.angle_alpha   90.00
_cell.angle_beta   90.00
_cell.angle_gamma   90.00
#
_symmetry.space_group_name_H-M   'P 1'
#
loop_
_entity.id
_entity.type
_entity.pdbx_description
1 polymer ?
#
loop_
_entity_poly.entity_id
_entity_poly.type
_entity_poly.pdbx_seq_one_letter_code
_entity_poly.pdbx_strand_id
1 'polypeptide(L)' 'MVEPPALDRWDAAAAASIAALLVVAYVLVPNPTVQYGTWLVIFCIWMAWFVFFGAKWLYGP' A
#
# COMPACT_ATOMS: atom_id res chain seq x y z
N MET A 1 -12.83 20.17 12.40
CA MET A 1 -12.47 18.98 11.63
C MET A 1 -10.98 19.06 11.39
N VAL A 2 -10.19 18.06 11.81
CA VAL A 2 -8.75 18.04 11.51
C VAL A 2 -8.59 17.77 10.02
N GLU A 3 -7.92 18.65 9.29
CA GLU A 3 -7.72 18.49 7.85
C GLU A 3 -6.87 17.23 7.56
N PRO A 4 -7.21 16.46 6.51
CA PRO A 4 -6.42 15.31 6.13
C PRO A 4 -5.00 15.77 5.71
N PRO A 5 -3.95 15.02 6.10
CA PRO A 5 -2.59 15.34 5.72
C PRO A 5 -2.38 15.39 4.20
N ALA A 6 -1.47 16.25 3.74
CA ALA A 6 -1.08 16.27 2.34
C ALA A 6 -0.46 14.93 1.91
N LEU A 7 -0.80 14.49 0.68
CA LEU A 7 -0.19 13.32 0.07
C LEU A 7 1.29 13.57 -0.19
N ASP A 8 2.13 12.59 0.15
CA ASP A 8 3.57 12.63 0.03
C ASP A 8 4.12 11.47 -0.82
N ARG A 9 5.46 11.42 -0.91
CA ARG A 9 6.18 10.38 -1.67
C ARG A 9 5.93 8.95 -1.16
N TRP A 10 5.61 8.77 0.12
CA TRP A 10 5.35 7.46 0.71
C TRP A 10 3.96 6.95 0.36
N ASP A 11 2.98 7.85 0.27
CA ASP A 11 1.66 7.54 -0.27
C ASP A 11 1.77 7.03 -1.72
N ALA A 12 2.57 7.73 -2.54
CA ALA A 12 2.86 7.32 -3.91
C ALA A 12 3.63 5.99 -3.98
N ALA A 13 4.63 5.78 -3.10
CA ALA A 13 5.41 4.55 -3.05
C ALA A 13 4.56 3.33 -2.66
N ALA A 14 3.63 3.48 -1.72
CA ALA A 14 2.70 2.42 -1.34
C ALA A 14 1.80 2.02 -2.52
N ALA A 15 1.18 3.01 -3.18
CA ALA A 15 0.35 2.77 -4.36
C ALA A 15 1.13 2.11 -5.52
N ALA A 16 2.34 2.61 -5.81
CA ALA A 16 3.21 2.06 -6.85
C ALA A 16 3.63 0.62 -6.53
N SER A 17 3.91 0.30 -5.27
CA SER A 17 4.28 -1.05 -4.84
C SER A 17 3.11 -2.03 -5.05
N ILE A 18 1.88 -1.63 -4.70
CA ILE A 18 0.68 -2.43 -4.92
C ILE A 18 0.48 -2.69 -6.42
N ALA A 19 0.58 -1.64 -7.25
CA ALA A 19 0.43 -1.77 -8.70
C ALA A 19 1.48 -2.72 -9.31
N ALA A 20 2.75 -2.58 -8.92
CA ALA A 20 3.83 -3.45 -9.38
C ALA A 20 3.58 -4.91 -8.99
N LEU A 21 3.15 -5.16 -7.75
CA LEU A 21 2.81 -6.50 -7.26
C LEU A 21 1.65 -7.12 -8.03
N LEU A 22 0.61 -6.35 -8.35
CA LEU A 22 -0.51 -6.83 -9.16
C LEU A 22 -0.07 -7.18 -10.59
N VAL A 23 0.82 -6.39 -11.20
CA VAL A 23 1.41 -6.72 -12.51
C VAL A 23 2.18 -8.04 -12.43
N VAL A 24 2.98 -8.25 -11.39
CA VAL A 24 3.69 -9.53 -11.19
C VAL A 24 2.71 -10.70 -11.08
N ALA A 25 1.67 -10.57 -10.25
CA ALA A 25 0.76 -11.67 -9.94
C ALA A 25 -0.26 -12.01 -11.05
N TYR A 26 -0.63 -11.04 -11.88
CA TYR A 26 -1.68 -11.23 -12.90
C TYR A 26 -1.15 -11.19 -14.33
N VAL A 27 0.00 -10.55 -14.59
CA VAL A 27 0.56 -10.43 -15.95
C VAL A 27 1.80 -11.31 -16.13
N LEU A 28 2.77 -11.21 -15.21
CA LEU A 28 4.04 -11.92 -15.37
C LEU A 28 3.97 -13.38 -14.90
N VAL A 29 3.29 -13.64 -13.79
CA VAL A 29 3.17 -14.98 -13.18
C VAL A 29 1.72 -15.24 -12.75
N PRO A 30 0.79 -15.51 -13.69
CA PRO A 30 -0.63 -15.69 -13.42
C PRO A 30 -0.95 -17.06 -12.77
N ASN A 31 -0.35 -17.31 -11.60
CA ASN A 31 -0.53 -18.51 -10.81
C ASN A 31 -1.40 -18.20 -9.56
N PRO A 32 -2.43 -19.00 -9.24
CA PRO A 32 -3.29 -18.76 -8.09
C PRO A 32 -2.54 -18.62 -6.76
N THR A 33 -1.54 -19.47 -6.49
CA THR A 33 -0.73 -19.41 -5.26
C THR A 33 0.04 -18.09 -5.17
N VAL A 34 0.57 -17.59 -6.30
CA VAL A 34 1.25 -16.29 -6.35
C VAL A 34 0.25 -15.17 -6.07
N GLN A 35 -0.94 -15.20 -6.66
CA GLN A 35 -1.97 -14.19 -6.43
C GLN A 35 -2.40 -14.10 -4.96
N TYR A 36 -2.66 -15.24 -4.32
CA TYR A 36 -3.00 -15.26 -2.89
C TYR A 36 -1.86 -14.74 -2.02
N GLY A 37 -0.62 -15.16 -2.29
CA GLY A 37 0.56 -14.65 -1.57
C GLY A 37 0.76 -13.15 -1.77
N THR A 38 0.58 -12.66 -3.00
CA THR A 38 0.67 -11.24 -3.34
C THR A 38 -0.38 -10.41 -2.61
N TRP A 39 -1.62 -10.89 -2.49
CA TRP A 39 -2.65 -10.18 -1.73
C TRP A 39 -2.31 -10.07 -0.24
N LEU A 40 -1.66 -11.08 0.36
CA LEU A 40 -1.17 -10.99 1.73
C LEU A 40 -0.07 -9.92 1.87
N VAL A 41 0.84 -9.82 0.90
CA VAL A 41 1.88 -8.78 0.88
C VAL A 41 1.27 -7.38 0.70
N ILE A 42 0.32 -7.23 -0.22
CA ILE A 42 -0.43 -5.99 -0.43
C ILE A 42 -1.13 -5.56 0.85
N PHE A 43 -1.76 -6.51 1.56
CA PHE A 43 -2.40 -6.23 2.84
C PHE A 43 -1.41 -5.68 3.87
N CYS A 44 -0.21 -6.26 4.00
CA CYS A 44 0.83 -5.75 4.88
C CYS A 44 1.29 -4.34 4.51
N ILE A 45 1.48 -4.06 3.21
CA ILE A 45 1.85 -2.72 2.71
C ILE A 45 0.74 -1.72 3.06
N TRP A 46 -0.51 -2.10 2.83
CA TRP A 46 -1.66 -1.27 3.14
C TRP A 46 -1.78 -0.97 4.63
N MET A 47 -1.59 -1.97 5.50
CA MET A 47 -1.58 -1.77 6.96
C MET A 47 -0.46 -0.82 7.40
N ALA A 48 0.75 -0.99 6.86
CA ALA A 48 1.88 -0.12 7.16
C ALA A 48 1.61 1.33 6.74
N TRP A 49 1.08 1.52 5.53
CA TRP A 49 0.67 2.83 5.03
C TRP A 49 -0.45 3.45 5.88
N PHE A 50 -1.49 2.68 6.21
CA PHE A 50 -2.63 3.13 6.99
C PHE A 50 -2.20 3.63 8.37
N VAL A 51 -1.34 2.88 9.06
CA VAL A 51 -0.80 3.27 10.37
C VAL A 51 0.08 4.50 10.24
N PHE A 52 0.94 4.58 9.22
CA PHE A 52 1.79 5.75 8.97
C PHE A 52 0.95 7.01 8.71
N PHE A 53 -0.03 6.92 7.81
CA PHE A 53 -0.93 8.02 7.47
C PHE A 53 -1.76 8.44 8.69
N GLY A 54 -2.28 7.47 9.45
CA GLY A 54 -2.99 7.73 10.70
C GLY A 54 -2.11 8.43 11.74
N ALA A 55 -0.86 7.99 11.91
CA ALA A 55 0.10 8.64 12.80
C ALA A 55 0.43 10.07 12.35
N LYS A 56 0.59 10.30 11.03
CA LYS A 56 0.77 11.65 10.44
C LYS A 56 -0.44 12.54 10.71
N TRP A 57 -1.65 11.97 10.73
CA TRP A 57 -2.88 12.72 10.97
C TRP A 57 -3.13 13.04 12.45
N LEU A 58 -2.80 12.12 13.36
CA LEU A 58 -3.01 12.27 14.80
C LEU A 58 -1.88 13.00 15.51
N TYR A 59 -0.64 12.82 15.05
CA TYR A 59 0.59 13.27 15.73
C TYR A 59 1.53 14.08 14.84
N GLY A 60 1.16 14.35 13.59
CA GLY A 60 1.89 15.31 12.77
C GLY A 60 1.91 16.69 13.43
N PRO A 61 2.98 17.49 13.22
CA PRO A 61 3.06 18.86 13.76
C PRO A 61 1.89 19.74 13.32
#